data_AF-A0A7V9UD54-F1
#
_entry.id   AF-A0A7V9UD54-F1
#
_cell.length_a   1.000
_cell.length_b   1.000
_cell.length_c   1.000
_cell.angle_alpha   90.00
_cell.angle_beta   90.00
_cell.angle_gamma   90.00
#
_symmetry.space_group_name_H-M   'P 1'
#
loop_
_entity.id
_entity.type
_entity.pdbx_description
1 polymer ?
#
loop_
_entity_poly.entity_id
_entity_poly.type
_entity_poly.pdbx_seq_one_letter_code
_entity_poly.pdbx_strand_id
1 'polypeptide(L)'
;MDQDKHPYSNYLVPVVVEQTSRGERSYDIYSRLLKERIIMLGTPINSDIANLVMAQLLHLESEDPDKDINIYINSPGGEVYAGMAIYDTMQYIKPDVS
;
A
#
# COMPACT_ATOMS: atom_id res chain seq x y z
N MET A 1 -14.71 4.54 15.69
CA MET A 1 -14.28 3.83 14.47
C MET A 1 -13.00 4.50 14.04
N ASP A 2 -11.90 3.80 14.30
CA ASP A 2 -10.55 4.32 14.25
C ASP A 2 -10.26 5.02 12.93
N GLN A 3 -9.82 6.28 13.03
CA GLN A 3 -9.12 6.92 11.93
C GLN A 3 -7.76 6.25 11.88
N ASP A 4 -7.63 5.22 11.05
CA ASP A 4 -6.34 4.68 10.64
C ASP A 4 -5.48 5.86 10.18
N LYS A 5 -4.46 6.18 10.98
CA LYS A 5 -3.53 7.28 10.72
C LYS A 5 -2.70 6.88 9.51
N HIS A 6 -3.20 7.18 8.32
CA HIS A 6 -2.38 7.13 7.12
C HIS A 6 -1.13 7.98 7.37
N PRO A 7 0.08 7.51 7.00
CA PRO A 7 1.33 8.24 7.21
C PRO A 7 1.39 9.62 6.50
N TYR A 8 0.34 9.97 5.75
CA TYR A 8 0.12 11.24 5.05
C TYR A 8 -0.68 12.27 5.85
N SER A 9 -0.77 12.14 7.18
CA SER A 9 -1.64 12.87 8.13
C SER A 9 -1.74 14.41 8.01
N ASN A 10 -0.90 15.06 7.19
CA ASN A 10 -0.90 16.51 6.98
C ASN A 10 -1.57 16.97 5.67
N TYR A 11 -2.07 16.07 4.84
CA TYR A 11 -2.80 16.41 3.61
C TYR A 11 -4.19 15.80 3.62
N LEU A 12 -5.19 16.58 3.21
CA LEU A 12 -6.55 16.09 2.97
C LEU A 12 -6.47 15.03 1.87
N VAL A 13 -6.63 13.76 2.24
CA VAL A 13 -6.67 12.66 1.28
C VAL A 13 -8.05 12.69 0.59
N PRO A 14 -8.11 12.84 -0.74
CA PRO A 14 -9.39 12.84 -1.45
C PRO A 14 -10.13 11.52 -1.28
N VAL A 15 -11.45 11.61 -1.15
CA VAL A 15 -12.36 10.46 -1.10
C VAL A 15 -12.97 10.24 -2.48
N VAL A 16 -12.91 9.00 -2.95
CA VAL A 16 -13.52 8.52 -4.19
C VAL A 16 -14.80 7.75 -3.84
N VAL A 17 -15.89 8.06 -4.55
CA VAL A 17 -17.18 7.37 -4.40
C VAL A 17 -17.39 6.44 -5.57
N GLU A 18 -17.57 5.15 -5.30
CA GLU A 18 -17.89 4.11 -6.27
C GLU A 18 -19.38 3.74 -6.15
N GLN A 19 -20.14 3.89 -7.24
CA GLN A 19 -21.53 3.43 -7.29
C GLN A 19 -21.57 1.95 -7.66
N THR A 20 -22.10 1.13 -6.76
CA THR A 20 -22.32 -0.31 -6.99
C THR A 20 -23.81 -0.60 -7.08
N SER A 21 -24.19 -1.76 -7.63
CA SER A 21 -25.58 -2.22 -7.68
C SER A 21 -26.26 -2.34 -6.29
N ARG A 22 -25.47 -2.32 -5.21
CA ARG A 22 -25.91 -2.42 -3.81
C ARG A 22 -25.80 -1.09 -3.04
N GLY A 23 -25.44 0.01 -3.70
CA GLY A 23 -25.30 1.33 -3.09
C GLY A 23 -23.93 1.98 -3.34
N GLU A 24 -23.68 3.10 -2.65
CA GLU A 24 -22.43 3.85 -2.75
C GLU A 24 -21.38 3.35 -1.75
N ARG A 25 -20.13 3.18 -2.19
CA ARG A 25 -19.00 2.89 -1.32
C ARG A 25 -17.93 3.97 -1.49
N SER A 26 -17.53 4.59 -0.39
CA SER A 26 -16.48 5.60 -0.36
C SER A 26 -15.17 4.99 0.10
N TYR A 27 -14.08 5.39 -0.56
CA TYR A 27 -12.71 5.00 -0.23
C TYR A 27 -11.84 6.24 -0.32
N ASP A 28 -10.80 6.35 0.50
CA ASP A 28 -9.73 7.29 0.16
C ASP A 28 -8.99 6.83 -1.10
N ILE A 29 -8.30 7.76 -1.77
CA ILE A 29 -7.62 7.47 -3.04
C ILE A 29 -6.56 6.35 -2.91
N TYR A 30 -5.87 6.21 -1.77
CA TYR A 30 -4.87 5.17 -1.58
C TYR A 30 -5.52 3.80 -1.41
N SER A 31 -6.62 3.71 -0.66
CA SER A 31 -7.43 2.49 -0.57
C SER A 31 -7.96 2.07 -1.94
N ARG A 32 -8.35 3.03 -2.79
CA ARG A 32 -8.78 2.73 -4.17
C ARG A 32 -7.64 2.19 -5.03
N LEU A 33 -6.44 2.77 -4.91
CA LEU A 33 -5.23 2.31 -5.61
C LEU A 33 -4.79 0.92 -5.14
N LEU A 34 -4.85 0.64 -3.83
CA LEU A 34 -4.50 -0.67 -3.29
C LEU A 34 -5.42 -1.77 -3.84
N LYS A 35 -6.72 -1.49 -3.99
CA LYS A 35 -7.68 -2.41 -4.65
C LYS A 35 -7.32 -2.68 -6.13
N GLU A 36 -6.64 -1.75 -6.78
CA GLU A 36 -6.07 -1.92 -8.13
C GLU A 36 -4.63 -2.46 -8.09
N ARG A 37 -4.18 -2.97 -6.93
CA ARG A 37 -2.85 -3.56 -6.69
C ARG A 37 -1.69 -2.57 -6.86
N ILE A 38 -1.94 -1.31 -6.51
CA ILE A 38 -0.95 -0.23 -6.56
C ILE A 38 -0.60 0.21 -5.13
N ILE A 39 0.68 0.08 -4.77
CA ILE A 39 1.24 0.56 -3.50
C ILE A 39 2.03 1.84 -3.74
N MET A 40 1.79 2.86 -2.91
CA MET A 40 2.51 4.13 -2.96
C MET A 40 3.53 4.20 -1.82
N LEU A 41 4.82 4.25 -2.14
CA LEU A 41 5.89 4.46 -1.16
C LEU A 41 6.45 5.88 -1.29
N GLY A 42 5.77 6.83 -0.64
CA GLY A 42 6.03 8.27 -0.77
C GLY A 42 6.72 8.94 0.42
N THR A 43 7.12 8.18 1.43
CA THR A 43 7.63 8.71 2.71
C THR A 43 9.04 8.18 3.01
N PRO A 44 9.80 8.82 3.92
CA PRO A 44 11.01 8.21 4.45
C PRO A 44 10.74 6.81 4.99
N ILE A 45 11.68 5.89 4.73
CA ILE A 45 11.54 4.48 5.12
C ILE A 45 12.02 4.32 6.56
N ASN A 46 11.10 3.98 7.45
CA ASN A 46 11.40 3.55 8.81
C ASN A 46 10.64 2.25 9.10
N SER A 47 10.82 1.71 10.31
CA SER A 47 10.18 0.46 10.73
C SER A 47 8.64 0.47 10.59
N ASP A 48 7.96 1.58 10.88
CA ASP A 48 6.50 1.68 10.76
C ASP A 48 6.04 1.64 9.30
N ILE A 49 6.70 2.41 8.43
CA ILE A 49 6.40 2.43 7.00
C ILE A 49 6.70 1.08 6.35
N ALA A 50 7.80 0.43 6.73
CA ALA A 50 8.12 -0.91 6.24
C ALA A 50 7.06 -1.93 6.64
N ASN A 51 6.61 -1.92 7.90
CA ASN A 51 5.53 -2.81 8.36
C ASN A 51 4.23 -2.60 7.57
N LEU A 52 3.88 -1.35 7.25
CA LEU A 52 2.70 -1.05 6.43
C LEU A 52 2.84 -1.58 5.00
N VAL A 53 3.98 -1.37 4.35
CA VAL A 53 4.21 -1.86 2.98
C VAL A 53 4.23 -3.40 2.94
N MET A 54 4.89 -4.05 3.89
CA MET A 54 4.88 -5.52 3.99
C MET A 54 3.45 -6.07 4.19
N ALA A 55 2.65 -5.42 5.04
CA ALA A 55 1.26 -5.82 5.24
C ALA A 55 0.43 -5.68 3.96
N GLN A 56 0.63 -4.61 3.19
CA GLN A 56 -0.03 -4.42 1.89
C GLN A 56 0.38 -5.48 0.87
N LEU A 57 1.67 -5.82 0.80
CA LEU A 57 2.19 -6.87 -0.08
C LEU A 57 1.57 -8.24 0.22
N LEU A 58 1.60 -8.66 1.49
CA LEU A 58 1.02 -9.92 1.94
C LEU A 58 -0.50 -9.95 1.74
N HIS A 59 -1.18 -8.83 1.94
CA HIS A 59 -2.61 -8.71 1.65
C HIS A 59 -2.92 -8.97 0.18
N LEU A 60 -2.19 -8.33 -0.74
CA LEU A 60 -2.39 -8.49 -2.18
C LEU A 60 -2.02 -9.89 -2.68
N GLU A 61 -0.98 -10.51 -2.11
CA GLU A 61 -0.67 -11.93 -2.35
C GLU A 61 -1.85 -12.82 -1.93
N SER A 62 -2.41 -12.58 -0.74
CA SER A 62 -3.52 -13.39 -0.23
C SER A 62 -4.83 -13.24 -1.03
N GLU A 63 -5.06 -12.07 -1.63
CA GLU A 63 -6.23 -11.83 -2.48
C GLU A 63 -6.14 -12.53 -3.82
N ASP A 64 -4.99 -12.40 -4.50
CA ASP A 64 -4.76 -13.01 -5.80
C ASP A 64 -3.25 -13.16 -6.03
N PRO A 65 -2.68 -14.35 -5.80
CA PRO A 65 -1.23 -14.57 -5.87
C PRO A 65 -0.70 -14.68 -7.32
N ASP A 66 -1.59 -14.71 -8.32
CA ASP A 66 -1.24 -14.83 -9.75
C ASP A 66 -1.23 -13.48 -10.49
N LYS A 67 -1.58 -12.38 -9.81
CA LYS A 67 -1.59 -11.03 -10.38
C LYS A 67 -0.45 -10.18 -9.87
N ASP A 68 0.13 -9.38 -10.76
CA ASP A 68 1.25 -8.48 -10.44
C ASP A 68 0.85 -7.39 -9.45
N ILE A 69 1.86 -6.84 -8.76
CA ILE A 69 1.74 -5.70 -7.86
C ILE A 69 2.65 -4.58 -8.37
N ASN A 70 2.11 -3.36 -8.44
CA ASN A 70 2.89 -2.18 -8.83
C ASN A 70 3.26 -1.35 -7.59
N ILE A 71 4.54 -1.01 -7.42
CA ILE A 71 5.01 -0.13 -6.36
C ILE A 71 5.59 1.14 -6.96
N TYR A 72 4.91 2.26 -6.70
CA TYR A 72 5.42 3.59 -7.08
C TYR A 72 6.24 4.18 -5.94
N ILE A 73 7.54 4.30 -6.18
CA ILE A 73 8.51 4.77 -5.18
C ILE A 73 8.84 6.24 -5.43
N ASN A 74 8.52 7.07 -4.46
CA ASN A 74 8.95 8.47 -4.36
C ASN A 74 9.40 8.73 -2.92
N SER A 75 10.47 8.06 -2.51
CA SER A 75 11.01 8.11 -1.16
C SER A 75 12.44 8.65 -1.18
N PRO A 76 12.85 9.48 -0.20
CA PRO A 76 14.26 9.85 -0.02
C PRO A 76 15.11 8.68 0.52
N GLY A 77 14.53 7.50 0.72
CA GLY A 77 15.16 6.37 1.41
C GLY A 77 14.94 6.43 2.92
N GLY A 78 15.81 5.78 3.69
CA GLY A 78 15.71 5.76 5.15
C GLY A 78 16.54 4.64 5.79
N GLU A 79 15.97 3.98 6.78
CA GLU A 79 16.60 2.88 7.52
C GLU A 79 16.87 1.68 6.60
N VAL A 80 18.13 1.25 6.54
CA VAL A 80 18.56 0.14 5.67
C VAL A 80 17.82 -1.16 6.03
N TYR A 81 17.69 -1.49 7.31
CA TYR A 81 16.98 -2.71 7.74
C TYR A 81 15.48 -2.66 7.38
N ALA A 82 14.84 -1.49 7.47
CA ALA A 82 13.45 -1.34 7.06
C ALA A 82 13.29 -1.51 5.55
N GLY A 83 14.23 -0.97 4.75
CA GLY A 83 14.27 -1.20 3.31
C GLY A 83 14.50 -2.68 2.94
N MET A 84 15.40 -3.37 3.65
CA MET A 84 15.64 -4.80 3.47
C MET A 84 14.40 -5.64 3.80
N ALA A 85 13.65 -5.29 4.84
CA ALA A 85 12.41 -6.00 5.18
C ALA A 85 11.36 -5.92 4.05
N ILE A 86 11.22 -4.73 3.43
CA ILE A 86 10.37 -4.56 2.24
C ILE A 86 10.89 -5.42 1.09
N TYR A 87 12.20 -5.33 0.81
CA TYR A 87 12.83 -6.08 -0.28
C TYR A 87 12.66 -7.59 -0.14
N ASP A 88 12.95 -8.15 1.05
CA ASP A 88 12.80 -9.57 1.31
C ASP A 88 11.35 -10.03 1.16
N THR A 89 10.38 -9.18 1.54
CA THR A 89 8.95 -9.45 1.34
C THR A 89 8.59 -9.46 -0.16
N MET A 90 9.12 -8.52 -0.94
CA MET A 90 8.91 -8.50 -2.40
C MET A 90 9.47 -9.77 -3.07
N GLN A 91 10.59 -10.32 -2.57
CA GLN A 91 11.16 -11.55 -3.10
C GLN A 91 10.46 -12.82 -2.59
N TYR A 92 9.79 -12.74 -1.44
CA TYR A 92 9.11 -13.86 -0.82
C TYR A 92 7.75 -14.15 -1.47
N ILE A 93 6.98 -13.10 -1.77
CA ILE A 93 5.62 -13.26 -2.28
C ILE A 93 5.61 -13.80 -3.71
N LYS A 94 4.55 -14.53 -4.07
CA LYS A 94 4.40 -15.09 -5.42
C LYS A 94 4.22 -14.04 -6.54
N PRO A 95 3.41 -12.96 -6.36
CA PRO A 95 3.24 -11.94 -7.38
C PRO A 95 4.55 -11.31 -7.86
N ASP A 96 4.65 -11.06 -9.17
CA ASP A 96 5.69 -10.20 -9.69
C ASP A 96 5.48 -8.76 -9.19
N VAL A 97 6.56 -8.13 -8.73
CA VAL A 97 6.54 -6.76 -8.20
C VAL A 97 7.32 -5.83 -9.14
N SER A 98 6.67 -4.78 -9.63
CA SER A 98 7.22 -3.83 -10.62
C SER A 98 7.03 -2.36 -10.26
#